data_AF-A0A949F1T4-F1
#
_entry.id   AF-A0A949F1T4-F1
#
_cell.length_a   1.000
_cell.length_b   1.000
_cell.length_c   1.000
_cell.angle_alpha   90.00
_cell.angle_beta   90.00
_cell.angle_gamma   90.00
#
_symmetry.space_group_name_H-M   'P 1'
#
loop_
_entity.id
_entity.type
_entity.pdbx_description
1 polymer ?
#
loop_
_entity_poly.entity_id
_entity_poly.type
_entity_poly.pdbx_seq_one_letter_code
_entity_poly.pdbx_strand_id
1 'polypeptide(L)' 'MAKDAPGMRGYRSRNQNGLLRDKRDDTHMGTIEKQYDRDLKVRSDMHLGNYLKQKGIASLNDLVTGK' A
#
# COMPACT_ATOMS: atom_id res chain seq x y z
N MET A 1 14.30 0.34 18.50
CA MET A 1 13.61 0.33 17.18
C MET A 1 14.66 0.60 16.12
N ALA A 2 14.89 -0.32 15.19
CA ALA A 2 15.86 -0.11 14.11
C ALA A 2 15.27 0.84 13.05
N LYS A 3 16.08 1.76 12.53
CA LYS A 3 15.67 2.68 11.46
C LYS A 3 15.46 1.86 10.20
N ASP A 4 14.32 2.07 9.52
CA ASP A 4 14.04 1.36 8.27
C ASP A 4 15.04 1.76 7.17
N ALA A 5 15.08 0.95 6.11
CA ALA A 5 16.05 1.09 5.03
C ALA A 5 16.06 2.51 4.42
N PRO A 6 17.21 2.97 3.89
CA PRO A 6 17.30 4.25 3.17
C PRO A 6 16.20 4.36 2.10
N GLY A 7 15.40 5.43 2.15
CA GLY A 7 14.25 5.65 1.26
C GLY A 7 12.88 5.35 1.89
N MET A 8 12.82 4.71 3.07
CA MET A 8 11.59 4.56 3.85
C MET A 8 11.31 5.79 4.72
N ARG A 9 10.02 6.13 4.93
CA ARG A 9 9.54 7.28 5.73
C ARG A 9 9.71 7.09 7.25
N GLY A 10 10.89 6.70 7.72
CA GLY A 10 11.18 6.51 9.15
C GLY A 10 10.68 5.16 9.69
N TYR A 11 10.37 5.09 10.98
CA TYR A 11 10.02 3.83 11.67
C TYR A 11 8.58 3.40 11.39
N ARG A 12 8.39 2.27 10.71
CA ARG A 12 7.08 1.69 10.43
C ARG A 12 6.72 0.58 11.42
N SER A 13 5.43 0.48 11.71
CA SER A 13 4.91 -0.62 12.52
C SER A 13 5.08 -1.97 11.81
N ARG A 14 5.43 -2.98 12.59
CA ARG A 14 5.62 -4.37 12.16
C ARG A 14 4.47 -5.24 12.68
N ASN A 15 4.24 -6.38 12.02
CA ASN A 15 3.30 -7.39 12.49
C ASN A 15 3.94 -8.27 13.59
N GLN A 16 3.18 -9.23 14.13
CA GLN A 16 3.64 -10.14 15.20
C GLN A 16 4.89 -10.95 14.80
N ASN A 17 5.08 -11.18 13.50
CA ASN A 17 6.22 -11.92 12.96
C ASN A 17 7.42 -10.99 12.66
N GLY A 18 7.36 -9.71 13.01
CA GLY A 18 8.43 -8.73 12.80
C GLY A 18 8.54 -8.18 11.38
N LEU A 19 7.66 -8.57 10.47
CA LEU A 19 7.60 -8.06 9.09
C LEU A 19 6.87 -6.72 9.03
N LEU A 20 7.14 -5.90 8.00
CA LEU A 20 6.38 -4.67 7.78
C LEU A 20 4.91 -5.01 7.60
N ARG A 21 4.04 -4.21 8.25
CA ARG A 21 2.61 -4.41 8.17
C ARG A 21 2.06 -3.91 6.83
N ASP A 22 1.29 -4.75 6.17
CA ASP A 22 0.61 -4.40 4.93
C ASP A 22 -0.46 -3.32 5.14
N LYS A 23 -0.76 -2.60 4.05
CA LYS A 23 -1.90 -1.69 4.04
C LYS A 23 -3.18 -2.51 4.09
N ARG A 24 -4.17 -2.06 4.86
CA ARG A 24 -5.45 -2.76 4.97
C ARG A 24 -6.23 -2.73 3.65
N ASP A 25 -6.86 -3.86 3.34
CA ASP A 25 -7.66 -4.09 2.13
C ASP A 25 -8.87 -3.16 1.99
N ASP A 26 -9.46 -2.73 3.10
CA ASP A 26 -10.61 -1.81 3.17
C ASP A 26 -10.24 -0.34 2.92
N THR A 27 -8.97 -0.04 2.61
CA THR A 27 -8.56 1.32 2.27
C THR A 27 -9.17 1.73 0.92
N HIS A 28 -9.85 2.86 0.89
CA HIS A 28 -10.35 3.45 -0.36
C HIS A 28 -9.21 3.85 -1.31
N MET A 29 -9.38 3.52 -2.60
CA MET A 29 -8.42 3.84 -3.66
C MET A 29 -8.19 5.34 -3.79
N GLY A 30 -9.23 6.17 -3.60
CA GLY A 30 -9.06 7.63 -3.65
C GLY A 30 -8.10 8.17 -2.57
N THR A 31 -7.97 7.48 -1.43
CA THR A 31 -6.96 7.82 -0.41
C THR A 31 -5.56 7.43 -0.88
N ILE A 32 -5.42 6.31 -1.59
CA ILE A 32 -4.15 5.86 -2.14
C ILE A 32 -3.67 6.82 -3.23
N GLU A 33 -4.55 7.20 -4.16
CA GLU A 33 -4.26 8.16 -5.22
C GLU A 33 -3.75 9.47 -4.65
N LYS A 34 -4.41 10.02 -3.62
CA LYS A 34 -3.96 11.23 -2.92
C LYS A 34 -2.66 11.05 -2.16
N GLN A 35 -2.46 9.91 -1.51
CA GLN A 35 -1.29 9.65 -0.67
C GLN A 35 0.00 9.50 -1.50
N TYR A 36 -0.13 8.92 -2.69
CA TYR A 36 0.97 8.62 -3.60
C TYR A 36 1.03 9.54 -4.82
N ASP A 37 0.13 10.51 -4.91
CA ASP A 37 -0.02 11.46 -6.02
C ASP A 37 0.00 10.76 -7.38
N ARG A 38 -0.82 9.71 -7.50
CA ARG A 38 -0.89 8.85 -8.70
C ARG A 38 -2.34 8.69 -9.12
N ASP A 39 -2.60 8.83 -10.42
CA ASP A 39 -3.89 8.52 -11.04
C ASP A 39 -3.96 7.02 -11.37
N LEU A 40 -4.82 6.28 -10.66
CA LEU A 40 -5.05 4.85 -10.89
C LEU A 40 -6.28 4.62 -11.78
N LYS A 41 -6.98 5.68 -12.20
CA LYS A 41 -8.19 5.66 -13.04
C LYS A 41 -9.25 4.69 -12.53
N VAL A 42 -9.37 4.57 -11.22
CA VAL A 42 -10.39 3.75 -10.56
C VAL A 42 -11.39 4.63 -9.84
N ARG A 43 -12.55 4.07 -9.51
CA ARG A 43 -13.49 4.78 -8.64
C ARG A 43 -12.85 4.98 -7.28
N SER A 44 -12.94 6.21 -6.75
CA SER A 44 -12.33 6.56 -5.46
C SER A 44 -12.88 5.75 -4.28
N ASP A 45 -14.12 5.26 -4.37
CA ASP A 45 -14.79 4.41 -3.37
C ASP A 45 -14.42 2.92 -3.47
N MET A 46 -13.63 2.52 -4.48
CA MET A 46 -13.14 1.15 -4.59
C MET A 46 -12.23 0.82 -3.41
N HIS A 47 -12.37 -0.38 -2.86
CA HIS A 47 -11.47 -0.90 -1.84
C HIS A 47 -10.17 -1.42 -2.48
N LEU A 48 -9.04 -1.12 -1.86
CA LEU A 48 -7.71 -1.54 -2.27
C LEU A 48 -7.64 -3.05 -2.50
N GLY A 49 -8.18 -3.86 -1.59
CA GLY A 49 -8.16 -5.32 -1.71
C GLY A 49 -8.86 -5.83 -2.97
N ASN A 50 -9.96 -5.20 -3.38
CA ASN A 50 -10.66 -5.58 -4.62
C ASN A 50 -9.83 -5.25 -5.85
N TYR A 51 -9.19 -4.07 -5.85
CA TYR A 51 -8.31 -3.65 -6.93
C TYR A 51 -7.09 -4.58 -7.07
N LEU A 52 -6.42 -4.90 -5.95
CA LEU A 52 -5.28 -5.80 -5.91
C LEU A 52 -5.64 -7.20 -6.44
N LYS A 53 -6.78 -7.76 -6.00
CA LYS A 53 -7.29 -9.04 -6.51
C LYS A 53 -7.58 -9.01 -8.02
N GLN A 54 -8.23 -7.95 -8.51
CA GLN A 54 -8.55 -7.82 -9.93
C GLN A 54 -7.30 -7.71 -10.81
N LYS A 55 -6.25 -7.04 -10.31
CA LYS A 55 -4.96 -6.88 -11.01
C LYS A 55 -3.98 -8.02 -10.76
N GLY A 56 -4.27 -8.94 -9.83
CA GLY A 56 -3.36 -10.01 -9.43
C GLY A 56 -2.12 -9.52 -8.68
N ILE A 57 -2.21 -8.38 -8.00
CA ILE A 57 -1.09 -7.76 -7.26
C ILE A 57 -1.17 -8.22 -5.80
N ALA A 58 -0.04 -8.58 -5.20
CA ALA A 58 0.00 -9.10 -3.84
C ALA A 58 -0.12 -7.99 -2.78
N SER A 59 0.46 -6.81 -3.02
CA SER A 59 0.46 -5.74 -2.04
C SER A 59 0.38 -4.33 -2.64
N LEU A 60 0.03 -3.35 -1.81
CA LEU A 60 0.13 -1.94 -2.19
C LEU A 60 1.57 -1.52 -2.49
N ASN A 61 2.56 -2.16 -1.86
CA ASN A 61 3.94 -1.83 -2.12
C ASN A 61 4.27 -2.10 -3.58
N ASP A 62 3.93 -3.29 -4.08
CA ASP A 62 4.12 -3.69 -5.49
C ASP A 62 3.38 -2.76 -6.45
N LEU A 63 2.17 -2.32 -6.08
CA LEU A 63 1.43 -1.31 -6.84
C LEU A 63 2.21 -0.01 -6.99
N VAL A 64 2.84 0.48 -5.92
CA VAL A 64 3.55 1.77 -5.90
C VAL A 64 4.96 1.66 -6.48
N THR A 65 5.71 0.62 -6.13
CA THR A 65 7.10 0.43 -6.57
C THR A 65 7.22 -0.21 -7.96
N GLY A 66 6.15 -0.84 -8.47
CA GLY A 66 6.13 -1.44 -9.80
C GLY A 66 7.11 -2.61 -9.97
N LYS A 67 7.42 -3.31 -8.87
CA LYS A 67 8.30 -4.49 -8.82
C LYS A 67 7.52 -5.70 -8.37
#